data_AF-A0A1E7FQ36-F1
#
_entry.id   AF-A0A1E7FQ36-F1
#
_cell.length_a   1.000
_cell.length_b   1.000
_cell.length_c   1.000
_cell.angle_alpha   90.00
_cell.angle_beta   90.00
_cell.angle_gamma   90.00
#
_symmetry.space_group_name_H-M   'P 1'
#
loop_
_entity.id
_entity.type
_entity.pdbx_description
1 polymer ?
#
loop_
_entity_poly.entity_id
_entity_poly.type
_entity_poly.pdbx_seq_one_letter_code
_entity_poly.pdbx_strand_id
1 'polypeptide(L)'
;MHYKGLQTGKGQKINPERIIKLERLGFSWNTKQAPPALWDENFEQLQHFQQRMGSCNIPFNATSPTQLAKWVAFQRTEYKRWKKGRDTLLTLDQIKSLSDIGLDWKGPRL
;
A
#
# COMPACT_ATOMS: atom_id res chain seq x y z
N MET A 1 15.00 -1.23 -3.23
CA MET A 1 14.86 -0.99 -1.78
C MET A 1 15.98 -0.05 -1.38
N HIS A 2 15.69 1.25 -1.26
CA HIS A 2 16.70 2.24 -0.89
C HIS A 2 16.47 2.68 0.56
N TYR A 3 17.18 2.04 1.49
CA TYR A 3 17.20 2.43 2.90
C TYR A 3 18.04 3.70 3.14
N LYS A 4 17.97 4.69 2.23
CA LYS A 4 18.76 5.93 2.35
C LYS A 4 18.02 6.90 3.27
N GLY A 5 18.45 6.95 4.53
CA GLY A 5 18.22 8.13 5.37
C GLY A 5 17.53 7.89 6.72
N LEU A 6 17.32 6.65 7.16
CA LEU A 6 16.86 6.39 8.53
C LEU A 6 18.04 6.50 9.51
N GLN A 7 18.55 7.71 9.67
CA GLN A 7 19.41 8.06 10.79
C GLN A 7 18.49 8.27 11.99
N THR A 8 18.45 7.30 12.91
CA THR A 8 18.14 7.66 14.30
C THR A 8 19.23 8.63 14.75
N GLY A 9 18.91 9.59 15.62
CA GLY A 9 19.81 10.68 16.05
C GLY A 9 21.17 10.27 16.65
N LYS A 10 21.57 9.00 16.58
CA LYS A 10 22.88 8.45 16.90
C LYS A 10 23.25 7.32 15.92
N GLY A 11 23.78 7.67 14.74
CA GLY A 11 24.80 6.96 13.95
C GLY A 11 24.77 5.43 13.70
N GLN A 12 23.76 4.66 14.13
CA GLN A 12 23.73 3.20 13.99
C GLN A 12 22.89 2.79 12.77
N LYS A 13 23.52 2.04 11.85
CA LYS A 13 22.86 1.46 10.66
C LYS A 13 21.84 0.42 11.12
N ILE A 14 20.57 0.60 10.74
CA ILE A 14 19.52 -0.39 11.01
C ILE A 14 19.77 -1.67 10.20
N ASN A 15 19.78 -2.82 10.87
CA ASN A 15 19.94 -4.13 10.21
C ASN A 15 18.72 -4.40 9.30
N PRO A 16 18.90 -4.84 8.04
CA PRO A 16 17.81 -5.24 7.15
C PRO A 16 16.76 -6.18 7.78
N GLU A 17 17.17 -7.14 8.62
CA GLU A 17 16.24 -8.02 9.33
C GLU A 17 15.32 -7.26 10.29
N ARG A 18 15.86 -6.22 10.93
CA ARG A 18 15.09 -5.33 11.82
C ARG A 18 14.10 -4.48 11.03
N ILE A 19 14.46 -4.08 9.81
CA ILE A 19 13.54 -3.37 8.92
C ILE A 19 12.38 -4.29 8.53
N ILE A 20 12.66 -5.51 8.09
CA ILE A 20 11.62 -6.49 7.74
C ILE A 20 10.70 -6.76 8.94
N LYS A 21 11.27 -6.89 10.14
CA LYS A 21 10.47 -7.09 11.36
C LYS A 21 9.57 -5.88 11.67
N LEU A 22 10.07 -4.67 11.48
CA LEU A 22 9.27 -3.45 11.67
C LEU A 22 8.18 -3.31 10.60
N GLU A 23 8.49 -3.60 9.34
CA GLU A 23 7.50 -3.61 8.24
C GLU A 23 6.39 -4.63 8.50
N ARG A 24 6.73 -5.82 9.02
CA ARG A 24 5.75 -6.84 9.45
C ARG A 24 4.90 -6.41 10.64
N LEU A 25 5.42 -5.54 11.50
CA LEU A 25 4.66 -4.96 12.60
C LEU A 25 3.78 -3.79 12.14
N GLY A 26 3.69 -3.52 10.83
CA GLY A 26 2.94 -2.39 10.29
C GLY A 26 3.60 -1.04 10.53
N PHE A 27 4.90 -1.02 10.88
CA PHE A 27 5.60 0.22 11.16
C PHE A 27 5.81 1.04 9.88
N SER A 28 5.15 2.19 9.81
CA SER A 28 5.32 3.14 8.70
C SER A 28 6.49 4.07 8.94
N TRP A 29 7.39 4.14 7.96
CA TRP A 29 8.53 5.07 7.98
C TRP A 29 8.17 6.47 7.49
N ASN A 30 6.92 6.72 7.11
CA ASN A 30 6.51 7.96 6.47
C ASN A 30 5.15 8.45 6.99
N THR A 31 5.15 9.64 7.56
CA THR A 31 3.99 10.29 8.18
C THR A 31 2.88 10.67 7.18
N LYS A 32 3.14 10.54 5.87
CA LYS A 32 2.14 10.75 4.81
C LYS A 32 1.27 9.52 4.52
N GLN A 33 1.57 8.37 5.12
CA GLN A 33 0.68 7.22 5.00
C GLN A 33 -0.65 7.53 5.71
N ALA A 34 -1.75 7.02 5.14
CA ALA A 34 -3.01 6.96 5.86
C ALA A 34 -2.80 6.28 7.22
N PRO A 35 -3.43 6.77 8.30
CA PRO A 35 -3.40 6.09 9.59
C PRO A 35 -3.79 4.61 9.43
N PRO A 36 -3.21 3.67 10.21
CA PRO A 36 -3.52 2.24 10.09
C PRO A 36 -5.02 1.92 10.05
N ALA A 37 -5.81 2.55 10.92
CA ALA A 37 -7.27 2.42 10.94
C ALA A 37 -7.92 2.74 9.58
N LEU A 38 -7.46 3.80 8.91
CA LEU A 38 -7.98 4.17 7.59
C LEU A 38 -7.54 3.17 6.50
N TRP A 39 -6.39 2.51 6.66
CA TRP A 39 -6.01 1.44 5.73
C TRP A 39 -6.91 0.23 5.90
N ASP A 40 -7.13 -0.21 7.14
CA ASP A 40 -7.96 -1.38 7.46
C ASP A 40 -9.41 -1.18 6.98
N GLU A 41 -10.01 -0.02 7.26
CA GLU A 41 -11.37 0.32 6.81
C GLU A 41 -11.52 0.29 5.27
N ASN A 42 -10.55 0.84 4.54
CA ASN A 42 -10.59 0.82 3.08
C ASN A 42 -10.32 -0.58 2.52
N PHE A 43 -9.48 -1.38 3.20
CA PHE A 43 -9.22 -2.76 2.83
C PHE A 43 -10.48 -3.61 3.00
N GLU A 44 -11.19 -3.48 4.12
CA GLU A 44 -12.47 -4.15 4.36
C GLU A 44 -13.52 -3.74 3.31
N GLN A 45 -13.63 -2.45 2.99
CA GLN A 45 -14.52 -1.98 1.91
C GLN A 45 -14.16 -2.60 0.56
N LEU A 46 -12.87 -2.77 0.26
CA LEU A 46 -12.42 -3.42 -0.97
C LEU A 46 -12.75 -4.91 -0.97
N GLN A 47 -12.65 -5.60 0.17
CA GLN A 47 -13.06 -7.00 0.31
C GLN A 47 -14.57 -7.16 0.06
N HIS A 48 -15.40 -6.30 0.65
CA HIS A 48 -16.84 -6.31 0.37
C HIS A 48 -17.17 -6.01 -1.09
N PHE A 49 -16.44 -5.08 -1.72
CA PHE A 49 -16.60 -4.82 -3.14
C PHE A 49 -16.25 -6.06 -3.99
N GLN A 50 -15.14 -6.72 -3.67
CA GLN A 50 -14.72 -7.95 -4.34
C GLN A 50 -15.76 -9.06 -4.21
N GLN A 51 -16.31 -9.26 -3.01
CA GLN A 51 -17.35 -10.28 -2.75
C GLN A 51 -18.62 -10.02 -3.57
N ARG A 52 -18.98 -8.75 -3.75
CA ARG A 52 -20.19 -8.35 -4.49
C ARG A 52 -20.02 -8.36 -6.01
N MET A 53 -18.87 -7.92 -6.51
CA MET A 53 -18.61 -7.70 -7.94
C MET A 53 -17.75 -8.80 -8.58
N GLY A 54 -17.19 -9.71 -7.78
CA GLY A 54 -16.23 -10.72 -8.23
C GLY A 54 -14.87 -10.16 -8.64
N SER A 55 -14.60 -8.88 -8.37
CA SER A 55 -13.39 -8.19 -8.81
C SER A 55 -13.04 -7.03 -7.89
N CYS A 56 -11.75 -6.80 -7.66
CA CYS A 56 -11.22 -5.61 -7.00
C CYS A 56 -11.05 -4.42 -7.94
N ASN A 57 -11.52 -4.52 -9.19
CA ASN A 57 -11.26 -3.51 -10.20
C ASN A 57 -12.30 -2.40 -10.17
N ILE A 58 -12.04 -1.41 -9.32
CA ILE A 58 -12.91 -0.24 -9.19
C ILE A 58 -12.61 0.73 -10.34
N PRO A 59 -13.61 1.10 -11.15
CA PRO A 59 -13.46 2.13 -12.17
C PRO A 59 -13.06 3.45 -11.51
N PHE A 60 -11.99 4.08 -12.00
CA PHE A 60 -11.60 5.40 -11.54
C PHE A 60 -12.29 6.46 -12.40
N ASN A 61 -13.31 7.13 -11.85
CA ASN A 61 -13.94 8.28 -12.49
C ASN A 61 -13.13 9.55 -12.17
N ALA A 62 -12.50 10.16 -13.16
CA ALA A 62 -11.69 11.36 -12.96
C ALA A 62 -12.50 12.59 -12.51
N THR A 63 -13.79 12.65 -12.86
CA THR A 63 -14.69 13.78 -12.53
C THR A 63 -15.28 13.66 -11.14
N SER A 64 -15.59 12.44 -10.69
CA SER A 64 -16.11 12.17 -9.35
C SER A 64 -15.66 10.79 -8.84
N PRO A 65 -14.39 10.66 -8.39
CA PRO A 65 -13.89 9.38 -7.92
C PRO A 65 -14.36 9.13 -6.49
N THR A 66 -14.86 7.93 -6.23
CA THR A 66 -15.19 7.49 -4.87
C THR A 66 -13.92 7.44 -4.01
N GLN A 67 -14.09 7.54 -2.69
CA GLN A 67 -12.96 7.48 -1.76
C GLN A 67 -12.17 6.18 -1.92
N LEU A 68 -12.87 5.06 -2.09
CA LEU A 68 -12.27 3.75 -2.32
C LEU A 68 -11.51 3.69 -3.66
N ALA A 69 -12.03 4.29 -4.73
CA ALA A 69 -11.34 4.37 -6.02
C ALA A 69 -10.03 5.17 -5.92
N LYS A 70 -10.05 6.30 -5.19
CA LYS A 70 -8.83 7.10 -4.90
C LYS A 70 -7.82 6.27 -4.10
N TRP A 71 -8.28 5.57 -3.07
CA TRP A 71 -7.42 4.73 -2.24
C TRP A 71 -6.78 3.62 -3.06
N VAL A 72 -7.53 2.89 -3.88
CA VAL A 72 -6.99 1.85 -4.77
C VAL A 72 -5.98 2.44 -5.77
N ALA A 73 -6.26 3.59 -6.37
CA ALA A 73 -5.33 4.26 -7.29
C ALA A 73 -4.02 4.66 -6.58
N PHE A 74 -4.11 5.11 -5.34
CA PHE A 74 -2.94 5.38 -4.51
C PHE A 74 -2.14 4.10 -4.22
N GLN A 75 -2.79 2.98 -3.84
CA GLN A 75 -2.10 1.71 -3.62
C GLN A 75 -1.35 1.23 -4.87
N ARG A 76 -1.97 1.33 -6.05
CA ARG A 76 -1.33 1.01 -7.34
C ARG A 76 -0.10 1.87 -7.61
N THR A 77 -0.17 3.16 -7.29
CA THR A 77 0.94 4.11 -7.43
C THR A 77 2.09 3.72 -6.51
N GLU A 78 1.81 3.44 -5.24
CA GLU A 78 2.79 3.05 -4.25
C GLU A 78 3.45 1.70 -4.59
N TYR A 79 2.67 0.72 -5.05
CA TYR A 79 3.20 -0.55 -5.53
C TYR A 79 4.14 -0.38 -6.74
N LYS A 80 3.79 0.51 -7.68
CA LYS A 80 4.67 0.82 -8.82
C LYS A 80 5.99 1.47 -8.37
N ARG A 81 5.99 2.26 -7.31
CA ARG A 81 7.22 2.82 -6.70
C ARG A 81 8.05 1.71 -6.08
N TRP A 82 7.44 0.86 -5.26
CA TRP A 82 8.06 -0.31 -4.65
C TRP A 82 8.74 -1.21 -5.69
N LYS A 83 8.01 -1.55 -6.76
CA LYS A 83 8.51 -2.40 -7.86
C LYS A 83 9.69 -1.76 -8.60
N LYS A 84 9.77 -0.43 -8.67
CA LYS A 84 10.91 0.32 -9.22
C LYS A 84 12.06 0.49 -8.22
N GLY A 85 11.98 -0.14 -7.05
CA GLY A 85 12.97 -0.05 -5.99
C GLY A 85 13.03 1.32 -5.30
N ARG A 86 12.02 2.18 -5.52
CA ARG A 86 11.86 3.47 -4.86
C ARG A 86 11.12 3.30 -3.54
N ASP A 87 11.22 4.32 -2.70
CA ASP A 87 10.50 4.36 -1.43
C ASP A 87 8.99 4.34 -1.65
N THR A 88 8.33 3.52 -0.85
CA THR A 88 6.89 3.29 -0.88
C THR A 88 6.31 3.41 0.53
N LEU A 89 5.04 3.75 0.59
CA LEU A 89 4.24 3.75 1.80
C LEU A 89 3.66 2.37 2.13
N LEU A 90 3.64 1.45 1.17
CA LEU A 90 3.10 0.12 1.38
C LEU A 90 4.07 -0.78 2.15
N THR A 91 3.57 -1.46 3.18
CA THR A 91 4.31 -2.56 3.80
C THR A 91 4.22 -3.82 2.94
N LEU A 92 5.13 -4.77 3.15
CA LEU A 92 5.09 -6.06 2.45
C LEU A 92 3.78 -6.82 2.72
N ASP A 93 3.26 -6.73 3.95
CA ASP A 93 2.00 -7.37 4.31
C ASP A 93 0.81 -6.69 3.62
N GLN A 94 0.80 -5.37 3.49
CA GLN A 94 -0.24 -4.68 2.73
C GLN A 94 -0.21 -5.05 1.24
N ILE A 95 0.98 -5.17 0.65
CA ILE A 95 1.14 -5.65 -0.74
C ILE A 95 0.61 -7.07 -0.88
N LYS A 96 0.95 -7.94 0.08
CA LYS A 96 0.49 -9.33 0.10
C LYS A 96 -1.03 -9.39 0.23
N SER A 97 -1.61 -8.73 1.22
CA SER A 97 -3.06 -8.70 1.45
C SER A 97 -3.84 -8.20 0.23
N LEU A 98 -3.37 -7.15 -0.43
CA LEU A 98 -4.00 -6.63 -1.66
C LEU A 98 -3.87 -7.61 -2.84
N SER A 99 -2.75 -8.32 -2.94
CA SER A 99 -2.55 -9.33 -3.99
C SER A 99 -3.42 -10.57 -3.75
N ASP A 100 -3.55 -11.00 -2.49
CA ASP A 100 -4.32 -12.19 -2.09
C ASP A 100 -5.83 -12.04 -2.39
N ILE A 101 -6.37 -10.83 -2.28
CA ILE A 101 -7.78 -10.55 -2.64
C ILE A 101 -8.00 -10.37 -4.15
N GLY A 102 -6.92 -10.39 -4.96
CA GLY A 102 -6.99 -10.30 -6.42
C GLY A 102 -6.96 -8.87 -6.96
N LEU A 103 -6.37 -7.90 -6.25
CA LEU A 103 -6.18 -6.56 -6.79
C LEU A 103 -5.25 -6.57 -8.00
N ASP A 104 -5.76 -6.20 -9.18
CA ASP A 104 -4.90 -5.96 -10.34
C ASP A 104 -4.14 -4.63 -10.19
N TRP A 105 -2.83 -4.76 -10.01
CA TRP A 105 -1.88 -3.65 -9.91
C TRP A 105 -1.73 -2.83 -11.19
N LYS A 106 -2.12 -3.37 -12.35
CA LYS A 106 -2.06 -2.67 -13.65
C LYS A 106 -3.23 -1.72 -13.88
N GLY A 107 -4.32 -1.85 -13.12
CA GLY A 107 -5.56 -1.12 -13.38
C GLY A 107 -6.53 -1.88 -14.28
N PRO A 108 -7.76 -1.36 -14.46
CA PRO A 108 -8.66 -1.89 -15.48
C PRO A 108 -8.02 -1.77 -16.85
N ARG A 109 -7.99 -2.90 -17.58
CA ARG A 109 -7.81 -2.88 -19.02
C ARG A 109 -9.09 -2.29 -19.58
N LEU A 110 -9.02 -1.02 -19.98
CA LEU A 110 -10.05 -0.38 -20.79
C LEU A 110 -10.05 -1.00 -22.19
#